data_AF-A0A0B1S3I4-F1
#
_entry.id   AF-A0A0B1S3I4-F1
#
_cell.length_a   1.000
_cell.length_b   1.000
_cell.length_c   1.000
_cell.angle_alpha   90.00
_cell.angle_beta   90.00
_cell.angle_gamma   90.00
#
_symmetry.space_group_name_H-M   'P 1'
#
loop_
_entity.id
_entity.type
_entity.pdbx_description
1 polymer ?
#
loop_
_entity_poly.entity_id
_entity_poly.type
_entity_poly.pdbx_seq_one_letter_code
_entity_poly.pdbx_strand_id
1 'polypeptide(L)'
;MFLTAETDFGLHMLRHATATEPLVVSPLSVMFALAMIQLGSRGNTKTQINSVLSKGSPDEDIVEHYSELSHQIMEAKNSVKSRI
;
A
#
# COMPACT_ATOMS: atom_id res chain seq x y z
N MET A 1 5.51 -6.68 9.95
CA MET A 1 6.40 -5.81 9.16
C MET A 1 5.60 -4.81 8.32
N PHE A 2 4.52 -5.26 7.66
CA PHE A 2 3.60 -4.44 6.86
C PHE A 2 3.05 -3.20 7.56
N LEU A 3 2.44 -3.32 8.75
CA LEU A 3 1.87 -2.16 9.46
C LEU A 3 2.85 -0.99 9.62
N THR A 4 4.10 -1.29 10.00
CA THR A 4 5.15 -0.27 10.13
C THR A 4 5.55 0.29 8.76
N ALA A 5 5.66 -0.56 7.74
CA ALA A 5 5.96 -0.13 6.37
C ALA A 5 4.86 0.80 5.82
N GLU A 6 3.60 0.46 6.01
CA GLU A 6 2.42 1.23 5.61
C GLU A 6 2.36 2.58 6.33
N THR A 7 2.59 2.57 7.64
CA THR A 7 2.62 3.80 8.46
C THR A 7 3.77 4.71 8.05
N ASP A 8 4.98 4.15 7.89
CA ASP A 8 6.16 4.90 7.46
C ASP A 8 5.95 5.50 6.05
N PHE A 9 5.37 4.73 5.13
CA PHE A 9 5.05 5.18 3.78
C PHE A 9 4.09 6.37 3.79
N GLY A 10 2.99 6.28 4.54
CA GLY A 10 2.04 7.39 4.67
C GLY A 10 2.67 8.64 5.29
N LEU A 11 3.46 8.49 6.35
CA LEU A 11 4.18 9.60 6.96
C LEU A 11 5.20 10.23 6.00
N HIS A 12 5.89 9.41 5.20
CA HIS A 12 6.83 9.90 4.19
C HIS A 12 6.11 10.66 3.08
N MET A 13 4.91 10.24 2.64
CA MET A 13 4.11 11.01 1.70
C MET A 13 3.75 12.38 2.25
N LEU A 14 3.32 12.46 3.52
CA LEU A 14 2.98 13.73 4.16
C LEU A 14 4.21 14.64 4.33
N ARG A 15 5.39 14.07 4.59
CA ARG A 15 6.65 14.84 4.68
C ARG A 15 7.12 15.44 3.35
N HIS A 16 6.74 14.82 2.23
CA HIS A 16 7.02 15.37 0.90
C HIS A 16 6.01 16.43 0.46
N ALA A 17 4.92 16.61 1.21
CA ALA A 17 3.94 17.64 0.95
C ALA A 17 4.51 19.04 1.19
N THR A 18 4.13 20.01 0.36
CA THR A 18 4.42 21.42 0.61
C THR A 18 3.58 21.93 1.78
N ALA A 19 4.20 22.61 2.74
CA ALA A 19 3.50 23.13 3.92
C ALA A 19 2.48 24.24 3.62
N THR A 20 2.47 24.76 2.39
CA THR A 20 1.68 25.92 1.97
C THR A 20 0.35 25.58 1.30
N GLU A 21 0.13 24.31 0.96
CA GLU A 21 -1.06 23.88 0.20
C GLU A 21 -1.78 22.74 0.92
N PRO A 22 -3.13 22.72 0.87
CA PRO A 22 -3.90 21.60 1.42
C PRO A 22 -3.61 20.33 0.62
N LEU A 23 -3.27 19.25 1.32
CA LEU A 23 -3.02 17.93 0.73
C LEU A 23 -4.07 16.92 1.20
N VAL A 24 -4.72 16.23 0.26
CA VAL A 24 -5.55 15.05 0.51
C VAL A 24 -5.00 13.90 -0.31
N VAL A 25 -4.52 12.86 0.37
CA VAL A 25 -3.95 11.67 -0.26
C VAL A 25 -4.41 10.41 0.46
N SER A 26 -4.48 9.30 -0.27
CA SER A 26 -4.67 7.97 0.30
C SER A 26 -3.38 7.16 0.09
N PRO A 27 -2.50 7.07 1.12
CA PRO A 27 -1.30 6.25 1.04
C PRO A 27 -1.62 4.80 0.68
N LEU A 28 -2.71 4.27 1.24
CA LEU A 28 -3.16 2.91 0.99
C LEU A 28 -3.50 2.64 -0.48
N SER A 29 -4.15 3.59 -1.16
CA SER A 29 -4.44 3.47 -2.60
C SER A 29 -3.16 3.41 -3.43
N VAL A 30 -2.15 4.21 -3.09
CA VAL A 30 -0.84 4.19 -3.77
C VAL A 30 -0.12 2.88 -3.50
N MET A 31 -0.18 2.34 -2.28
CA MET A 31 0.42 1.06 -1.95
C MET A 31 -0.23 -0.10 -2.72
N PHE A 32 -1.55 -0.11 -2.90
CA PHE A 32 -2.21 -1.09 -3.77
C PHE A 32 -1.73 -1.00 -5.23
N ALA A 33 -1.59 0.21 -5.76
CA ALA A 33 -1.03 0.39 -7.11
C ALA A 33 0.40 -0.16 -7.20
N LEU A 34 1.24 0.10 -6.19
CA LEU A 34 2.60 -0.44 -6.12
C LEU A 34 2.62 -1.97 -5.98
N ALA A 35 1.71 -2.56 -5.20
CA ALA A 35 1.59 -4.02 -5.09
C ALA A 35 1.21 -4.67 -6.43
N MET A 36 0.33 -4.04 -7.21
CA MET A 36 0.04 -4.51 -8.57
C MET A 36 1.24 -4.35 -9.52
N ILE A 37 2.00 -3.26 -9.43
CA ILE A 37 3.23 -3.06 -10.23
C ILE A 37 4.31 -4.06 -9.84
N GLN A 38 4.41 -4.40 -8.55
CA GLN A 38 5.36 -5.38 -8.02
C GLN A 38 5.27 -6.72 -8.75
N LEU A 39 4.04 -7.18 -9.04
CA LEU A 39 3.77 -8.42 -9.77
C LEU A 39 4.37 -8.43 -11.19
N GLY A 40 4.38 -7.27 -11.85
CA GLY A 40 4.95 -7.09 -13.19
C GLY A 40 6.45 -6.76 -13.21
N SER A 41 7.04 -6.49 -12.05
CA SER A 41 8.43 -6.03 -11.92
C SER A 41 9.43 -7.18 -11.74
N ARG A 42 10.72 -6.93 -12.03
CA ARG A 42 11.82 -7.90 -11.85
C ARG A 42 13.10 -7.21 -11.38
N GLY A 43 14.05 -8.00 -10.89
CA GLY A 43 15.37 -7.54 -10.47
C GLY A 43 15.29 -6.40 -9.44
N ASN A 44 16.14 -5.38 -9.61
CA ASN A 44 16.26 -4.28 -8.66
C ASN A 44 14.95 -3.51 -8.46
N THR A 45 14.15 -3.31 -9.52
CA THR A 45 12.86 -2.63 -9.42
C THR A 45 11.93 -3.36 -8.46
N LYS A 46 11.87 -4.69 -8.55
CA LYS A 46 11.05 -5.51 -7.63
C LYS A 46 11.54 -5.38 -6.19
N THR A 47 12.85 -5.49 -5.98
CA THR A 47 13.45 -5.37 -4.65
C THR A 47 13.17 -4.01 -4.01
N GLN A 48 13.25 -2.92 -4.78
CA GLN A 48 12.92 -1.58 -4.29
C GLN A 48 11.45 -1.46 -3.88
N ILE A 49 10.53 -1.99 -4.70
CA ILE A 49 9.10 -1.97 -4.38
C ILE A 49 8.81 -2.82 -3.13
N ASN A 50 9.37 -4.03 -3.02
CA ASN A 50 9.22 -4.88 -1.84
C ASN A 50 9.73 -4.19 -0.57
N SER A 51 10.86 -3.50 -0.65
CA SER A 51 11.41 -2.75 0.48
C SER A 51 10.45 -1.67 0.98
N VAL A 52 9.68 -1.05 0.08
CA VAL A 52 8.70 -0.03 0.45
C VAL A 52 7.44 -0.67 1.03
N LEU A 53 6.92 -1.74 0.40
CA LEU A 53 5.65 -2.35 0.78
C LEU A 53 5.71 -3.19 2.05
N SER A 54 6.86 -3.81 2.33
CA SER A 54 6.97 -4.84 3.36
C SER A 54 8.31 -4.84 4.09
N LYS A 55 9.18 -3.83 3.87
CA LYS A 55 10.58 -3.78 4.35
C LYS A 55 11.43 -4.99 3.90
N GLY A 56 11.04 -5.65 2.80
CA GLY A 56 11.80 -6.76 2.22
C GLY A 56 11.29 -8.16 2.55
N SER A 57 10.02 -8.31 2.93
CA SER A 57 9.37 -9.63 3.01
C SER A 57 9.39 -10.35 1.65
N PRO A 58 9.28 -11.70 1.64
CA PRO A 58 9.08 -12.49 0.45
C PRO A 58 7.92 -12.00 -0.43
N ASP A 59 8.03 -12.25 -1.74
CA ASP A 59 7.01 -11.84 -2.71
C ASP A 59 5.62 -12.41 -2.39
N GLU A 60 5.56 -13.68 -1.97
CA GLU A 60 4.32 -14.38 -1.65
C GLU A 60 3.57 -13.70 -0.49
N ASP A 61 4.27 -13.39 0.60
CA ASP A 61 3.72 -12.66 1.75
C ASP A 61 3.16 -11.28 1.35
N ILE A 62 3.81 -10.59 0.41
CA ILE A 62 3.32 -9.29 -0.08
C ILE A 62 2.00 -9.50 -0.83
N VAL A 63 1.93 -10.48 -1.73
CA VAL A 63 0.72 -10.75 -2.50
C VAL A 63 -0.43 -11.17 -1.59
N GLU A 64 -0.17 -12.08 -0.65
CA GLU A 64 -1.17 -12.55 0.31
C GLU A 64 -1.70 -11.39 1.16
N HIS A 65 -0.81 -10.59 1.75
CA HIS A 65 -1.18 -9.46 2.61
C HIS A 65 -2.06 -8.43 1.89
N TYR A 66 -1.64 -7.97 0.70
CA TYR A 66 -2.41 -6.94 -0.02
C TYR A 66 -3.70 -7.51 -0.64
N SER A 67 -3.75 -8.80 -0.98
CA SER A 67 -5.00 -9.46 -1.40
C SER A 67 -6.02 -9.51 -0.26
N GLU A 68 -5.60 -9.99 0.91
CA GLU A 68 -6.43 -10.06 2.11
C GLU A 68 -6.89 -8.67 2.56
N LEU A 69 -5.98 -7.69 2.58
CA LEU A 69 -6.31 -6.32 2.94
C LEU A 69 -7.34 -5.70 1.98
N SER A 70 -7.21 -5.96 0.67
CA SER A 70 -8.20 -5.52 -0.32
C SER A 70 -9.57 -6.14 -0.04
N HIS A 71 -9.62 -7.44 0.26
CA HIS A 71 -10.87 -8.11 0.64
C HIS A 71 -11.51 -7.49 1.88
N GLN A 72 -10.74 -7.24 2.93
CA GLN A 72 -11.23 -6.64 4.17
C GLN A 72 -11.77 -5.22 3.99
N ILE A 73 -11.16 -4.43 3.10
CA ILE A 73 -11.63 -3.06 2.81
C ILE A 73 -12.90 -3.07 1.96
N MET A 74 -13.03 -4.03 1.03
CA MET A 74 -14.24 -4.19 0.23
C MET A 74 -15.42 -4.77 1.04
N GLU A 75 -15.13 -5.49 2.12
CA GLU A 75 -16.15 -6.08 2.98
C GLU A 75 -16.98 -4.99 3.68
N ALA A 76 -18.20 -4.81 3.20
CA ALA A 76 -19.11 -3.84 3.75
C ALA A 76 -19.65 -4.31 5.11
N LYS A 77 -19.36 -3.57 6.18
CA LYS A 77 -19.84 -3.85 7.53
C LYS A 77 -20.98 -2.91 7.91
N ASN A 78 -21.75 -3.30 8.93
CA ASN A 78 -22.80 -2.45 9.54
C ASN A 78 -23.89 -1.97 8.55
N SER A 79 -24.37 -2.87 7.68
CA SER A 79 -25.46 -2.61 6.73
C SER A 79 -25.17 -1.54 5.66
N VAL A 80 -23.92 -1.11 5.52
CA VAL A 80 -23.48 -0.25 4.42
C VAL A 80 -23.35 -1.11 3.17
N LYS A 81 -23.76 -0.59 2.00
CA LYS A 81 -23.49 -1.25 0.70
C LYS A 81 -22.17 -0.73 0.15
N SER A 82 -21.17 -1.58 0.05
CA SER A 82 -19.97 -1.31 -0.76
C SER A 82 -20.35 -1.52 -2.23
N ARG A 83 -20.22 -0.48 -3.06
CA ARG A 83 -20.52 -0.50 -4.49
C ARG A 83 -19.22 -0.13 -5.22
N ILE A 84 -18.26 -1.03 -5.18
CA ILE A 84 -17.04 -0.95 -6.00
C ILE A 84 -17.20 -1.96 -7.13
#